data_AF-A0A1X7TWY9-F1
#
_entry.id   AF-A0A1X7TWY9-F1
#
_cell.length_a   1.000
_cell.length_b   1.000
_cell.length_c   1.000
_cell.angle_alpha   90.00
_cell.angle_beta   90.00
_cell.angle_gamma   90.00
#
_symmetry.space_group_name_H-M   'P 1'
#
loop_
_entity.id
_entity.type
_entity.pdbx_description
1 polymer ?
#
loop_
_entity_poly.entity_id
_entity_poly.type
_entity_poly.pdbx_seq_one_letter_code
_entity_poly.pdbx_strand_id
1 'polypeptide(L)'
;MQRGQYLSKKIEDYEKLKAKVAEILEEKTQVEEKKQIITEDYEKLKLNVAELLEEKEEQYLKEKQIIIDLKEKEWYIAKLVKERQERALKQPIKETISIGLQFNYLIPSMDSLDSSVIIAEQKLFILQGDRSHSLQWEKYGFRLECPQGAVSKDTEVAVTALAGGNFKVPKGTVLVSAVYAISVSKALLKPLVIELQHCVDLRNTSQTGCLKFVRAPLKSPYQFSIVEGGCFRAGKRYGSIKCEQFCCMGIVAEMSNGDTPSDSESEEGYETPPEGSTDDTHNDSGNGAGETSERTASPINTGLSQESVTDDSNQRVQDVVLTSGAYNVSNESTEDEVKQKPNEDKGVTLLYTGMMYHEEKKVNQWMTTFSVVRDLEVLQQVWNEHPEAEKDGPFVIFKYNQLDGILQLCLQDTPSLESGWAVHPNQSPMQIRQYVVDKFIDNPMCSSIHISVYAEIGVAKKPLHCPIELTGIDPSIIIYINRIPPLLSMIDSTSSSSFSASISQTRRKTEE
;
A
#
# COMPACT_ATOMS: atom_id res chain seq x y z
N MET A 1 -72.02 24.96 -62.47
CA MET A 1 -71.55 25.04 -61.07
C MET A 1 -70.11 24.54 -60.93
N GLN A 2 -69.84 23.22 -61.04
CA GLN A 2 -68.54 22.56 -60.76
C GLN A 2 -67.28 23.29 -61.30
N ARG A 3 -67.28 23.77 -62.56
CA ARG A 3 -66.11 24.43 -63.18
C ARG A 3 -65.64 25.70 -62.43
N GLY A 4 -66.54 26.42 -61.76
CA GLY A 4 -66.19 27.59 -60.94
C GLY A 4 -65.55 27.20 -59.60
N GLN A 5 -66.09 26.17 -58.94
CA GLN A 5 -65.52 25.63 -57.69
C GLN A 5 -64.10 25.09 -57.89
N TYR A 6 -63.86 24.42 -59.03
CA TYR A 6 -62.51 23.96 -59.43
C TYR A 6 -61.51 25.11 -59.62
N LEU A 7 -61.94 26.23 -60.22
CA LEU A 7 -61.10 27.42 -60.36
C LEU A 7 -60.80 28.07 -59.01
N SER A 8 -61.82 28.23 -58.16
CA SER A 8 -61.67 28.82 -56.82
C SER A 8 -60.65 28.06 -55.99
N LYS A 9 -60.74 26.72 -55.97
CA LYS A 9 -59.79 25.88 -55.22
C LYS A 9 -58.36 26.01 -55.76
N LYS A 10 -58.17 26.08 -57.07
CA LYS A 10 -56.83 26.29 -57.66
C LYS A 10 -56.19 27.63 -57.30
N ILE A 11 -57.00 28.67 -57.06
CA ILE A 11 -56.49 29.98 -56.61
C ILE A 11 -56.09 29.92 -55.12
N GLU A 12 -56.90 29.25 -54.30
CA GLU A 12 -56.61 29.00 -52.88
C GLU A 12 -55.32 28.15 -52.70
N ASP A 13 -55.20 27.06 -53.44
CA ASP A 13 -53.99 26.21 -53.46
C ASP A 13 -52.74 27.00 -53.92
N TYR A 14 -52.88 27.96 -54.85
CA TYR A 14 -51.79 28.80 -55.36
C TYR A 14 -51.31 29.85 -54.35
N GLU A 15 -52.22 30.60 -53.72
CA GLU A 15 -51.84 31.57 -52.67
C GLU A 15 -51.25 30.85 -51.45
N LYS A 16 -51.74 29.64 -51.11
CA LYS A 16 -51.17 28.80 -50.05
C LYS A 16 -49.77 28.28 -50.39
N LEU A 17 -49.49 27.96 -51.66
CA LEU A 17 -48.15 27.61 -52.12
C LEU A 17 -47.20 28.81 -52.06
N LYS A 18 -47.66 29.98 -52.49
CA LYS A 18 -46.92 31.25 -52.48
C LYS A 18 -46.55 31.71 -51.07
N ALA A 19 -47.42 31.53 -50.09
CA ALA A 19 -47.12 31.77 -48.67
C ALA A 19 -45.95 30.88 -48.18
N LYS A 20 -46.00 29.57 -48.46
CA LYS A 20 -44.92 28.63 -48.10
C LYS A 20 -43.59 28.95 -48.79
N VAL A 21 -43.61 29.46 -50.02
CA VAL A 21 -42.40 29.87 -50.73
C VAL A 21 -41.75 31.09 -50.07
N ALA A 22 -42.53 32.00 -49.47
CA ALA A 22 -42.00 33.12 -48.69
C ALA A 22 -41.39 32.66 -47.35
N GLU A 23 -42.11 31.80 -46.62
CA GLU A 23 -41.66 31.16 -45.37
C GLU A 23 -40.30 30.46 -45.54
N ILE A 24 -40.16 29.62 -46.58
CA ILE A 24 -38.90 28.93 -46.91
C ILE A 24 -37.78 29.90 -47.32
N LEU A 25 -38.11 31.06 -47.92
CA LEU A 25 -37.10 32.08 -48.24
C LEU A 25 -36.55 32.76 -46.99
N GLU A 26 -37.41 33.02 -46.01
CA GLU A 26 -37.05 33.65 -44.74
C GLU A 26 -36.22 32.69 -43.87
N GLU A 27 -36.66 31.43 -43.73
CA GLU A 27 -35.87 30.37 -43.08
C GLU A 27 -34.49 30.21 -43.72
N LYS A 28 -34.41 30.16 -45.06
CA LYS A 28 -33.14 30.04 -45.78
C LYS A 28 -32.20 31.22 -45.50
N THR A 29 -32.74 32.43 -45.37
CA THR A 29 -31.95 33.63 -45.05
C THR A 29 -31.35 33.51 -43.66
N GLN A 30 -32.17 33.17 -42.64
CA GLN A 30 -31.69 32.97 -41.27
C GLN A 30 -30.67 31.82 -41.14
N VAL A 31 -30.78 30.77 -41.98
CA VAL A 31 -29.82 29.65 -41.99
C VAL A 31 -28.45 30.10 -42.52
N GLU A 32 -28.42 30.92 -43.58
CA GLU A 32 -27.16 31.43 -44.14
C GLU A 32 -26.49 32.44 -43.19
N GLU A 33 -27.26 33.29 -42.50
CA GLU A 33 -26.77 34.18 -41.43
C GLU A 33 -26.13 33.39 -40.27
N LYS A 34 -26.84 32.37 -39.74
CA LYS A 34 -26.32 31.51 -38.66
C LYS A 34 -25.05 30.77 -39.07
N LYS A 35 -25.00 30.29 -40.32
CA LYS A 35 -23.82 29.64 -40.90
C LYS A 35 -22.62 30.59 -41.01
N GLN A 36 -22.85 31.87 -41.33
CA GLN A 36 -21.78 32.87 -41.34
C GLN A 36 -21.23 33.12 -39.92
N ILE A 37 -22.10 33.32 -38.92
CA ILE A 37 -21.70 33.50 -37.51
C ILE A 37 -20.87 32.30 -37.02
N ILE A 38 -21.32 31.07 -37.27
CA ILE A 38 -20.59 29.83 -36.91
C ILE A 38 -19.21 29.76 -37.57
N THR A 39 -19.06 30.31 -38.78
CA THR A 39 -17.77 30.34 -39.50
C THR A 39 -16.82 31.35 -38.87
N GLU A 40 -17.32 32.54 -38.49
CA GLU A 40 -16.53 33.58 -37.83
C GLU A 40 -16.11 33.16 -36.41
N ASP A 41 -16.99 32.55 -35.63
CA ASP A 41 -16.68 31.99 -34.31
C ASP A 41 -15.67 30.82 -34.39
N TYR A 42 -15.73 29.98 -35.44
CA TYR A 42 -14.79 28.87 -35.62
C TYR A 42 -13.36 29.36 -35.88
N GLU A 43 -13.17 30.32 -36.78
CA GLU A 43 -11.84 30.89 -37.05
C GLU A 43 -11.30 31.70 -35.85
N LYS A 44 -12.18 32.34 -35.07
CA LYS A 44 -11.81 32.99 -33.80
C LYS A 44 -11.38 31.99 -32.74
N LEU A 45 -12.12 30.90 -32.53
CA LEU A 45 -11.76 29.83 -31.60
C LEU A 45 -10.40 29.20 -31.96
N LYS A 46 -10.16 28.97 -33.25
CA LYS A 46 -8.91 28.45 -33.81
C LYS A 46 -7.72 29.37 -33.57
N LEU A 47 -7.93 30.69 -33.59
CA LEU A 47 -6.88 31.67 -33.23
C LEU A 47 -6.57 31.65 -31.73
N ASN A 48 -7.60 31.68 -30.87
CA ASN A 48 -7.42 31.57 -29.41
C ASN A 48 -6.68 30.28 -29.00
N VAL A 49 -6.94 29.15 -29.67
CA VAL A 49 -6.25 27.87 -29.40
C VAL A 49 -4.78 27.92 -29.79
N ALA A 50 -4.39 28.68 -30.83
CA ALA A 50 -2.99 28.87 -31.19
C ALA A 50 -2.24 29.75 -30.16
N GLU A 51 -2.87 30.84 -29.70
CA GLU A 51 -2.33 31.74 -28.67
C GLU A 51 -2.08 30.99 -27.34
N LEU A 52 -3.06 30.21 -26.88
CA LEU A 52 -2.93 29.37 -25.66
C LEU A 52 -1.88 28.24 -25.78
N LEU A 53 -1.55 27.79 -26.99
CA LEU A 53 -0.47 26.83 -27.22
C LEU A 53 0.90 27.51 -27.09
N GLU A 54 1.07 28.70 -27.67
CA GLU A 54 2.31 29.48 -27.61
C GLU A 54 2.61 29.93 -26.17
N GLU A 55 1.61 30.40 -25.41
CA GLU A 55 1.75 30.71 -23.98
C GLU A 55 2.21 29.49 -23.16
N LYS A 56 1.64 28.31 -23.44
CA LYS A 56 1.96 27.07 -22.72
C LYS A 56 3.37 26.55 -23.05
N GLU A 57 3.82 26.68 -24.30
CA GLU A 57 5.21 26.37 -24.67
C GLU A 57 6.21 27.33 -24.00
N GLU A 58 5.90 28.62 -23.93
CA GLU A 58 6.75 29.60 -23.25
C GLU A 58 6.82 29.36 -21.73
N GLN A 59 5.70 29.01 -21.09
CA GLN A 59 5.65 28.61 -19.67
C GLN A 59 6.52 27.36 -19.42
N TYR A 60 6.35 26.30 -20.22
CA TYR A 60 7.14 25.07 -20.08
C TYR A 60 8.65 25.33 -20.22
N LEU A 61 9.05 26.23 -21.13
CA LEU A 61 10.45 26.61 -21.30
C LEU A 61 11.00 27.39 -20.09
N LYS A 62 10.20 28.27 -19.48
CA LYS A 62 10.55 28.99 -18.24
C LYS A 62 10.71 28.05 -17.05
N GLU A 63 9.77 27.13 -16.85
CA GLU A 63 9.83 26.13 -15.78
C GLU A 63 11.05 25.21 -15.92
N LYS A 64 11.34 24.76 -17.14
CA LYS A 64 12.53 23.97 -17.45
C LYS A 64 13.82 24.72 -17.12
N GLN A 65 13.90 26.03 -17.37
CA GLN A 65 15.06 26.84 -16.99
C GLN A 65 15.19 26.95 -15.45
N ILE A 66 14.10 27.15 -14.72
CA ILE A 66 14.11 27.19 -13.25
C ILE A 66 14.66 25.88 -12.65
N ILE A 67 14.32 24.72 -13.22
CA ILE A 67 14.83 23.42 -12.79
C ILE A 67 16.34 23.28 -13.01
N ILE A 68 16.88 23.84 -14.10
CA ILE A 68 18.33 23.86 -14.39
C ILE A 68 19.04 24.77 -13.38
N ASP A 69 18.54 26.00 -13.23
CA ASP A 69 19.02 27.01 -12.27
C ASP A 69 19.07 26.50 -10.82
N LEU A 70 18.09 25.68 -10.41
CA LEU A 70 18.06 25.06 -9.09
C LEU A 70 19.13 23.98 -8.94
N LYS A 71 19.30 23.10 -9.94
CA LYS A 71 20.33 22.04 -9.92
C LYS A 71 21.74 22.60 -9.89
N GLU A 72 22.02 23.71 -10.59
CA GLU A 72 23.31 24.40 -10.49
C GLU A 72 23.56 24.97 -9.07
N LYS A 73 22.52 25.52 -8.43
CA LYS A 73 22.59 26.03 -7.05
C LYS A 73 22.80 24.90 -6.04
N GLU A 74 22.11 23.77 -6.19
CA GLU A 74 22.32 22.57 -5.36
C GLU A 74 23.74 22.03 -5.49
N TRP A 75 24.27 21.92 -6.72
CA TRP A 75 25.65 21.50 -6.96
C TRP A 75 26.67 22.46 -6.32
N TYR A 76 26.44 23.77 -6.41
CA TYR A 76 27.29 24.78 -5.79
C TYR A 76 27.23 24.74 -4.25
N ILE A 77 26.04 24.49 -3.68
CA ILE A 77 25.86 24.28 -2.23
C ILE A 77 26.61 23.02 -1.78
N ALA A 78 26.47 21.90 -2.48
CA ALA A 78 27.18 20.65 -2.18
C ALA A 78 28.72 20.85 -2.21
N LYS A 79 29.23 21.62 -3.19
CA LYS A 79 30.64 22.01 -3.27
C LYS A 79 31.07 22.84 -2.05
N LEU A 80 30.32 23.89 -1.69
CA LEU A 80 30.63 24.73 -0.53
C LEU A 80 30.56 23.95 0.81
N VAL A 81 29.61 23.01 0.94
CA VAL A 81 29.52 22.11 2.11
C VAL A 81 30.78 21.25 2.22
N LYS A 82 31.23 20.64 1.12
CA LYS A 82 32.48 19.87 1.09
C LYS A 82 33.70 20.72 1.45
N GLU A 83 33.86 21.88 0.83
CA GLU A 83 34.94 22.83 1.14
C GLU A 83 34.90 23.33 2.60
N ARG A 84 33.72 23.39 3.23
CA ARG A 84 33.57 23.74 4.65
C ARG A 84 33.96 22.58 5.56
N GLN A 85 33.58 21.34 5.22
CA GLN A 85 33.93 20.14 5.97
C GLN A 85 35.46 19.91 5.98
N GLU A 86 36.11 20.07 4.83
CA GLU A 86 37.58 19.98 4.70
C GLU A 86 38.36 21.08 5.45
N ARG A 87 37.68 22.18 5.84
CA ARG A 87 38.21 23.23 6.72
C ARG A 87 37.90 22.97 8.20
N ALA A 88 36.70 22.47 8.52
CA ALA A 88 36.30 22.13 9.89
C ALA A 88 37.21 21.06 10.51
N LEU A 89 37.63 20.07 9.72
CA LEU A 89 38.57 19.02 10.13
C LEU A 89 39.98 19.53 10.52
N LYS A 90 40.31 20.80 10.24
CA LYS A 90 41.66 21.38 10.38
C LYS A 90 41.80 22.39 11.52
N GLN A 91 40.80 22.59 12.38
CA GLN A 91 40.88 23.54 13.51
C GLN A 91 40.50 22.92 14.85
N PRO A 92 41.28 23.14 15.93
CA PRO A 92 40.93 22.67 17.27
C PRO A 92 39.79 23.52 17.85
N ILE A 93 38.79 22.85 18.41
CA ILE A 93 37.56 23.48 18.90
C ILE A 93 37.85 24.32 20.16
N LYS A 94 37.39 25.56 20.16
CA LYS A 94 37.05 26.30 21.39
C LYS A 94 35.55 26.56 21.42
N GLU A 95 34.95 26.37 22.58
CA GLU A 95 33.51 26.49 22.78
C GLU A 95 33.04 27.94 22.62
N THR A 96 31.85 28.14 22.04
CA THR A 96 30.98 29.25 22.42
C THR A 96 29.52 28.89 22.10
N ILE A 97 28.62 29.14 23.05
CA ILE A 97 27.18 28.93 22.87
C ILE A 97 26.63 30.02 21.96
N SER A 98 25.86 29.65 20.93
CA SER A 98 25.05 30.58 20.15
C SER A 98 23.73 29.93 19.75
N ILE A 99 22.64 30.70 19.87
CA ILE A 99 21.28 30.20 19.65
C ILE A 99 20.88 30.40 18.18
N GLY A 100 20.68 29.29 17.49
CA GLY A 100 20.02 29.20 16.19
C GLY A 100 19.70 27.73 15.92
N LEU A 101 18.49 27.42 15.44
CA LEU A 101 18.09 26.03 15.20
C LEU A 101 18.83 25.45 13.99
N GLN A 102 20.02 24.91 14.24
CA GLN A 102 20.61 23.92 13.37
C GLN A 102 19.96 22.58 13.66
N PHE A 103 19.03 22.15 12.79
CA PHE A 103 18.70 20.72 12.66
C PHE A 103 19.88 20.01 11.98
N ASN A 104 20.99 19.91 12.72
CA ASN A 104 22.06 18.98 12.41
C ASN A 104 21.50 17.58 12.68
N TYR A 105 21.18 16.82 11.64
CA TYR A 105 20.69 15.44 11.76
C TYR A 105 21.74 14.57 12.45
N LEU A 106 21.66 14.46 13.78
CA LEU A 106 22.73 13.93 14.62
C LEU A 106 22.58 12.43 14.85
N ILE A 107 22.33 11.72 13.75
CA ILE A 107 22.27 10.26 13.68
C ILE A 107 23.32 9.79 12.65
N PRO A 108 24.62 9.73 13.02
CA PRO A 108 25.73 9.52 12.07
C PRO A 108 25.87 8.09 11.52
N SER A 109 24.76 7.36 11.43
CA SER A 109 24.70 5.92 11.17
C SER A 109 23.52 5.48 10.29
N MET A 110 22.70 6.42 9.79
CA MET A 110 21.63 6.11 8.83
C MET A 110 22.08 6.32 7.38
N ASP A 111 22.85 7.37 7.11
CA ASP A 111 23.57 7.59 5.84
C ASP A 111 24.63 6.50 5.54
N SER A 112 24.75 5.48 6.39
CA SER A 112 25.59 4.29 6.20
C SER A 112 24.81 2.99 6.03
N LEU A 113 23.49 3.04 5.85
CA LEU A 113 22.75 1.90 5.31
C LEU A 113 23.18 1.70 3.85
N ASP A 114 23.78 0.53 3.60
CA ASP A 114 24.21 0.05 2.30
C ASP A 114 23.03 -0.04 1.32
N SER A 115 23.26 0.25 0.03
CA SER A 115 22.25 0.19 -1.03
C SER A 115 21.73 -1.24 -1.30
N SER A 116 22.35 -2.25 -0.69
CA SER A 116 21.84 -3.62 -0.62
C SER A 116 20.65 -3.83 0.34
N VAL A 117 19.97 -2.76 0.76
CA VAL A 117 18.83 -2.76 1.69
C VAL A 117 17.65 -1.97 1.12
N ILE A 118 16.48 -2.58 1.12
CA ILE A 118 15.22 -1.95 0.71
C ILE A 118 14.56 -1.32 1.94
N ILE A 119 14.44 0.01 1.94
CA ILE A 119 13.77 0.78 2.99
C ILE A 119 12.27 0.87 2.66
N ALA A 120 11.42 0.42 3.58
CA ALA A 120 9.95 0.49 3.45
C ALA A 120 9.35 1.78 4.01
N GLU A 121 9.98 2.36 5.05
CA GLU A 121 9.60 3.65 5.65
C GLU A 121 10.63 4.08 6.70
N GLN A 122 10.79 5.38 6.91
CA GLN A 122 11.61 5.94 8.00
C GLN A 122 10.77 6.79 8.96
N LYS A 123 10.98 6.61 10.28
CA LYS A 123 10.31 7.40 11.31
C LYS A 123 11.30 7.98 12.33
N LEU A 124 11.44 9.31 12.30
CA LEU A 124 12.18 10.11 13.27
C LEU A 124 11.22 10.66 14.34
N PHE A 125 11.64 10.64 15.61
CA PHE A 125 10.88 11.22 16.73
C PHE A 125 11.82 11.60 17.88
N ILE A 126 11.36 12.50 18.76
CA ILE A 126 12.15 12.99 19.90
C ILE A 126 11.56 12.45 21.20
N LEU A 127 12.38 11.76 21.99
CA LEU A 127 12.06 11.31 23.33
C LEU A 127 12.49 12.35 24.38
N GLN A 128 11.66 12.53 25.41
CA GLN A 128 11.95 13.40 26.55
C GLN A 128 12.17 12.54 27.81
N GLY A 129 13.18 12.90 28.61
CA GLY A 129 13.59 12.08 29.76
C GLY A 129 12.67 12.13 30.98
N ASP A 130 11.78 13.11 31.07
CA ASP A 130 10.88 13.31 32.21
C ASP A 130 9.68 12.35 32.24
N ARG A 131 9.37 11.69 31.12
CA ARG A 131 8.16 10.86 30.96
C ARG A 131 8.48 9.48 30.37
N SER A 132 7.55 8.56 30.56
CA SER A 132 7.45 7.38 29.71
C SER A 132 6.80 7.77 28.38
N HIS A 133 7.38 7.33 27.26
CA HIS A 133 6.79 7.49 25.93
C HIS A 133 6.58 6.12 25.29
N SER A 134 5.52 5.97 24.50
CA SER A 134 5.36 4.82 23.61
C SER A 134 5.09 5.27 22.18
N LEU A 135 5.78 4.64 21.24
CA LEU A 135 5.55 4.74 19.80
C LEU A 135 4.85 3.45 19.36
N GLN A 136 3.60 3.59 18.92
CA GLN A 136 2.89 2.55 18.20
C GLN A 136 3.07 2.79 16.70
N TRP A 137 3.57 1.80 15.96
CA TRP A 137 3.79 1.88 14.52
C TRP A 137 3.33 0.60 13.82
N GLU A 138 2.10 0.21 14.16
CA GLU A 138 1.52 -1.10 13.88
C GLU A 138 1.37 -1.41 12.37
N LYS A 139 1.27 -0.39 11.51
CA LYS A 139 1.28 -0.54 10.03
C LYS A 139 2.46 -1.37 9.54
N TYR A 140 3.63 -1.24 10.18
CA TYR A 140 4.84 -1.97 9.80
C TYR A 140 5.14 -3.17 10.71
N GLY A 141 4.46 -3.26 11.87
CA GLY A 141 4.69 -4.28 12.88
C GLY A 141 5.74 -3.91 13.93
N PHE A 142 5.88 -2.62 14.24
CA PHE A 142 6.86 -2.08 15.20
C PHE A 142 6.20 -1.35 16.36
N ARG A 143 6.74 -1.55 17.57
CA ARG A 143 6.40 -0.74 18.75
C ARG A 143 7.66 -0.48 19.58
N LEU A 144 7.71 0.67 20.24
CA LEU A 144 8.82 1.04 21.12
C LEU A 144 8.29 1.77 22.36
N GLU A 145 8.70 1.32 23.54
CA GLU A 145 8.46 1.97 24.81
C GLU A 145 9.78 2.50 25.38
N CYS A 146 9.78 3.78 25.75
CA CYS A 146 10.84 4.44 26.48
C CYS A 146 10.43 4.52 27.97
N PRO A 147 11.07 3.76 28.87
CA PRO A 147 10.87 3.94 30.31
C PRO A 147 11.23 5.36 30.76
N GLN A 148 10.59 5.85 31.83
CA GLN A 148 10.89 7.17 32.39
C GLN A 148 12.38 7.24 32.81
N GLY A 149 13.08 8.28 32.38
CA GLY A 149 14.53 8.43 32.61
C GLY A 149 15.41 7.41 31.88
N ALA A 150 14.93 6.79 30.78
CA ALA A 150 15.76 5.98 29.89
C ALA A 150 16.61 6.82 28.93
N VAL A 151 16.20 8.06 28.66
CA VAL A 151 16.87 9.01 27.75
C VAL A 151 17.16 10.34 28.43
N SER A 152 18.10 11.10 27.87
CA SER A 152 18.29 12.52 28.20
C SER A 152 17.19 13.39 27.57
N LYS A 153 17.13 14.69 27.90
CA LYS A 153 16.24 15.63 27.20
C LYS A 153 16.66 15.77 25.72
N ASP A 154 15.67 15.92 24.85
CA ASP A 154 15.84 16.15 23.41
C ASP A 154 16.65 15.02 22.75
N THR A 155 16.33 13.77 23.08
CA THR A 155 17.01 12.58 22.53
C THR A 155 16.26 12.10 21.30
N GLU A 156 16.88 12.17 20.13
CA GLU A 156 16.25 11.77 18.87
C GLU A 156 16.38 10.27 18.68
N VAL A 157 15.32 9.60 18.23
CA VAL A 157 15.32 8.20 17.80
C VAL A 157 14.85 8.16 16.36
N ALA A 158 15.58 7.43 15.52
CA ALA A 158 15.11 7.05 14.20
C ALA A 158 15.02 5.53 14.08
N VAL A 159 13.88 5.09 13.55
CA VAL A 159 13.60 3.69 13.23
C VAL A 159 13.28 3.61 11.75
N THR A 160 13.94 2.68 11.06
CA THR A 160 13.72 2.41 9.63
C THR A 160 13.17 1.00 9.50
N ALA A 161 12.01 0.85 8.88
CA ALA A 161 11.49 -0.46 8.51
C ALA A 161 12.19 -0.90 7.22
N LEU A 162 12.80 -2.08 7.22
CA LEU A 162 13.53 -2.63 6.08
C LEU A 162 12.72 -3.80 5.50
N ALA A 163 12.27 -3.67 4.25
CA ALA A 163 11.47 -4.68 3.55
C ALA A 163 12.31 -5.89 3.11
N GLY A 164 13.61 -5.68 2.87
CA GLY A 164 14.54 -6.70 2.43
C GLY A 164 15.98 -6.20 2.40
N GLY A 165 16.91 -7.10 2.14
CA GLY A 165 18.32 -6.80 1.96
C GLY A 165 19.23 -8.00 2.18
N ASN A 166 20.54 -7.82 2.00
CA ASN A 166 21.54 -8.89 2.13
C ASN A 166 21.83 -9.27 3.61
N PHE A 167 20.80 -9.77 4.30
CA PHE A 167 20.83 -10.16 5.70
C PHE A 167 21.33 -11.60 5.89
N LYS A 168 22.47 -11.77 6.58
CA LYS A 168 23.06 -13.09 6.86
C LYS A 168 22.60 -13.57 8.23
N VAL A 169 21.47 -14.28 8.26
CA VAL A 169 20.88 -14.87 9.48
C VAL A 169 21.64 -16.12 9.98
N PRO A 170 21.48 -16.53 11.25
CA PRO A 170 22.05 -17.77 11.78
C PRO A 170 21.61 -19.02 10.99
N LYS A 171 22.51 -20.00 10.86
CA LYS A 171 22.21 -21.29 10.21
C LYS A 171 21.05 -22.02 10.91
N GLY A 172 20.20 -22.70 10.14
CA GLY A 172 19.02 -23.40 10.68
C GLY A 172 17.87 -22.48 11.08
N THR A 173 17.97 -21.16 10.83
CA THR A 173 16.93 -20.19 11.16
C THR A 173 16.42 -19.43 9.93
N VAL A 174 15.16 -19.00 9.97
CA VAL A 174 14.53 -18.16 8.95
C VAL A 174 14.02 -16.88 9.59
N LEU A 175 14.18 -15.74 8.92
CA LEU A 175 13.63 -14.46 9.37
C LEU A 175 12.10 -14.48 9.30
N VAL A 176 11.42 -14.14 10.41
CA VAL A 176 9.96 -14.20 10.56
C VAL A 176 9.33 -12.86 10.97
N SER A 177 10.10 -11.78 10.95
CA SER A 177 9.65 -10.39 11.09
C SER A 177 10.27 -9.51 9.99
N ALA A 178 9.78 -8.28 9.84
CA ALA A 178 10.58 -7.24 9.20
C ALA A 178 11.87 -6.98 10.01
N VAL A 179 12.89 -6.40 9.36
CA VAL A 179 14.12 -5.93 10.04
C VAL A 179 13.99 -4.43 10.30
N TYR A 180 14.49 -3.97 11.45
CA TYR A 180 14.45 -2.57 11.84
C TYR A 180 15.85 -2.02 12.13
N ALA A 181 16.31 -1.07 11.34
CA ALA A 181 17.47 -0.26 11.67
C ALA A 181 17.06 0.79 12.71
N ILE A 182 17.56 0.65 13.94
CA ILE A 182 17.20 1.48 15.10
C ILE A 182 18.43 2.25 15.56
N SER A 183 18.29 3.56 15.73
CA SER A 183 19.37 4.48 16.07
C SER A 183 18.89 5.61 16.98
N VAL A 184 19.79 6.17 17.80
CA VAL A 184 19.49 7.23 18.76
C VAL A 184 20.61 8.27 18.73
N SER A 185 20.31 9.56 18.83
CA SER A 185 21.35 10.61 18.78
C SER A 185 22.18 10.74 20.07
N LYS A 186 21.79 10.06 21.16
CA LYS A 186 22.44 10.11 22.48
C LYS A 186 22.43 8.73 23.16
N ALA A 187 23.36 8.50 24.07
CA ALA A 187 23.44 7.26 24.84
C ALA A 187 22.22 7.07 25.75
N LEU A 188 21.78 5.81 25.88
CA LEU A 188 20.65 5.42 26.72
C LEU A 188 21.10 5.23 28.18
N LEU A 189 20.29 5.73 29.12
CA LEU A 189 20.47 5.57 30.57
C LEU A 189 19.76 4.31 31.11
N LYS A 190 18.75 3.82 30.39
CA LYS A 190 18.07 2.53 30.60
C LYS A 190 17.72 1.96 29.23
N PRO A 191 17.55 0.63 29.09
CA PRO A 191 17.13 0.04 27.82
C PRO A 191 15.76 0.55 27.38
N LEU A 192 15.58 0.76 26.09
CA LEU A 192 14.25 0.88 25.48
C LEU A 192 13.64 -0.53 25.38
N VAL A 193 12.32 -0.66 25.52
CA VAL A 193 11.62 -1.91 25.21
C VAL A 193 11.10 -1.79 23.79
N ILE A 194 11.33 -2.80 22.97
CA ILE A 194 10.93 -2.83 21.56
C ILE A 194 10.11 -4.09 21.33
N GLU A 195 8.91 -3.94 20.77
CA GLU A 195 8.10 -5.07 20.30
C GLU A 195 8.15 -5.17 18.78
N LEU A 196 8.48 -6.35 18.27
CA LEU A 196 8.51 -6.66 16.84
C LEU A 196 7.46 -7.71 16.50
N GLN A 197 6.68 -7.47 15.44
CA GLN A 197 5.66 -8.40 14.98
C GLN A 197 6.27 -9.58 14.20
N HIS A 198 5.75 -10.79 14.39
CA HIS A 198 6.17 -12.01 13.69
C HIS A 198 5.03 -12.72 12.94
N CYS A 199 5.38 -13.46 11.89
CA CYS A 199 4.46 -14.23 11.06
C CYS A 199 4.08 -15.61 11.66
N VAL A 200 4.83 -16.11 12.66
CA VAL A 200 4.62 -17.43 13.27
C VAL A 200 3.38 -17.47 14.17
N ASP A 201 2.63 -18.57 14.10
CA ASP A 201 1.46 -18.89 14.94
C ASP A 201 1.87 -19.71 16.17
N LEU A 202 2.03 -19.02 17.31
CA LEU A 202 2.41 -19.63 18.59
C LEU A 202 1.17 -20.12 19.33
N ARG A 203 0.81 -21.40 19.18
CA ARG A 203 -0.41 -21.99 19.77
C ARG A 203 -0.26 -22.36 21.24
N ASN A 204 0.97 -22.65 21.67
CA ASN A 204 1.29 -23.06 23.04
C ASN A 204 2.63 -22.48 23.51
N THR A 205 2.91 -22.59 24.81
CA THR A 205 4.12 -22.03 25.41
C THR A 205 5.38 -22.80 25.02
N SER A 206 5.31 -24.09 24.71
CA SER A 206 6.48 -24.85 24.23
C SER A 206 6.97 -24.34 22.87
N GLN A 207 6.10 -23.82 22.02
CA GLN A 207 6.48 -23.17 20.76
C GLN A 207 7.18 -21.81 20.93
N THR A 208 7.09 -21.12 22.08
CA THR A 208 7.75 -19.80 22.21
C THR A 208 9.28 -19.89 22.19
N GLY A 209 9.85 -21.08 22.43
CA GLY A 209 11.29 -21.31 22.45
C GLY A 209 11.98 -21.30 21.08
N CYS A 210 11.24 -21.57 19.98
CA CYS A 210 11.81 -21.59 18.63
C CYS A 210 12.02 -20.19 18.03
N LEU A 211 11.42 -19.15 18.62
CA LEU A 211 11.66 -17.76 18.21
C LEU A 211 12.85 -17.18 18.96
N LYS A 212 13.77 -16.55 18.22
CA LYS A 212 14.93 -15.84 18.75
C LYS A 212 14.96 -14.43 18.19
N PHE A 213 15.28 -13.45 19.02
CA PHE A 213 15.69 -12.15 18.51
C PHE A 213 17.08 -12.24 17.89
N VAL A 214 17.30 -11.46 16.83
CA VAL A 214 18.61 -11.32 16.20
C VAL A 214 18.98 -9.86 16.03
N ARG A 215 20.28 -9.55 16.11
CA ARG A 215 20.82 -8.22 15.82
C ARG A 215 22.05 -8.25 14.91
N ALA A 216 22.21 -7.20 14.12
CA ALA A 216 23.39 -6.90 13.32
C ALA A 216 23.80 -5.41 13.49
N PRO A 217 25.05 -5.03 13.20
CA PRO A 217 25.43 -3.61 13.09
C PRO A 217 24.63 -2.88 12.00
N LEU A 218 24.52 -1.55 12.11
CA LEU A 218 23.92 -0.67 11.09
C LEU A 218 24.82 -0.47 9.83
N LYS A 219 25.70 -1.43 9.53
CA LYS A 219 26.65 -1.37 8.41
C LYS A 219 26.82 -2.75 7.80
N SER A 220 26.88 -2.79 6.48
CA SER A 220 27.14 -4.00 5.69
C SER A 220 28.56 -4.54 5.97
N PRO A 221 28.77 -5.87 6.02
CA PRO A 221 27.78 -6.93 5.85
C PRO A 221 26.88 -7.11 7.08
N TYR A 222 25.56 -7.20 6.85
CA TYR A 222 24.56 -7.40 7.90
C TYR A 222 24.55 -8.84 8.43
N GLN A 223 25.62 -9.19 9.15
CA GLN A 223 25.76 -10.48 9.82
C GLN A 223 24.97 -10.47 11.12
N PHE A 224 23.85 -11.20 11.13
CA PHE A 224 22.98 -11.29 12.29
C PHE A 224 23.49 -12.33 13.29
N SER A 225 23.33 -12.01 14.57
CA SER A 225 23.66 -12.85 15.73
C SER A 225 22.44 -12.93 16.65
N ILE A 226 22.23 -14.08 17.29
CA ILE A 226 21.16 -14.27 18.28
C ILE A 226 21.38 -13.31 19.45
N VAL A 227 20.29 -12.71 19.94
CA VAL A 227 20.26 -11.90 21.16
C VAL A 227 19.61 -12.73 22.24
N GLU A 228 20.32 -12.95 23.34
CA GLU A 228 19.79 -13.70 24.48
C GLU A 228 18.66 -12.95 25.20
N GLY A 229 17.68 -13.72 25.66
CA GLY A 229 16.45 -13.19 26.26
C GLY A 229 15.43 -12.72 25.22
N GLY A 230 14.74 -11.62 25.54
CA GLY A 230 13.46 -11.29 24.92
C GLY A 230 12.31 -12.16 25.45
N CYS A 231 11.08 -11.91 25.00
CA CYS A 231 9.87 -12.57 25.46
C CYS A 231 8.88 -12.75 24.31
N PHE A 232 8.43 -13.98 24.08
CA PHE A 232 7.31 -14.32 23.19
C PHE A 232 6.17 -14.94 24.00
N ARG A 233 4.93 -14.87 23.50
CA ARG A 233 3.75 -15.41 24.21
C ARG A 233 2.83 -16.16 23.25
N ALA A 234 2.29 -17.29 23.72
CA ALA A 234 1.26 -18.03 22.99
C ALA A 234 0.02 -17.13 22.74
N GLY A 235 -0.62 -17.30 21.58
CA GLY A 235 -1.75 -16.48 21.13
C GLY A 235 -1.40 -15.01 20.87
N LYS A 236 -0.11 -14.65 20.78
CA LYS A 236 0.37 -13.30 20.43
C LYS A 236 1.28 -13.35 19.22
N ARG A 237 1.36 -12.21 18.52
CA ARG A 237 2.08 -12.01 17.27
C ARG A 237 3.20 -10.99 17.39
N TYR A 238 3.50 -10.54 18.60
CA TYR A 238 4.60 -9.66 18.95
C TYR A 238 5.48 -10.36 19.97
N GLY A 239 6.79 -10.34 19.74
CA GLY A 239 7.78 -10.56 20.78
C GLY A 239 8.29 -9.21 21.29
N SER A 240 8.75 -9.14 22.53
CA SER A 240 9.37 -7.93 23.10
C SER A 240 10.79 -8.18 23.62
N ILE A 241 11.68 -7.20 23.42
CA ILE A 241 13.08 -7.26 23.88
C ILE A 241 13.58 -5.89 24.37
N LYS A 242 14.63 -5.89 25.17
CA LYS A 242 15.34 -4.68 25.61
C LYS A 242 16.45 -4.32 24.62
N CYS A 243 16.55 -3.04 24.26
CA CYS A 243 17.55 -2.52 23.34
C CYS A 243 18.34 -1.37 23.99
N GLU A 244 19.67 -1.41 23.86
CA GLU A 244 20.62 -0.50 24.51
C GLU A 244 21.53 0.24 23.53
N GLN A 245 21.59 -0.19 22.27
CA GLN A 245 22.60 0.22 21.28
C GLN A 245 22.01 0.24 19.86
N PHE A 246 22.67 0.95 18.94
CA PHE A 246 22.17 1.12 17.57
C PHE A 246 22.48 -0.13 16.75
N CYS A 247 21.44 -0.72 16.16
CA CYS A 247 21.53 -2.01 15.47
C CYS A 247 20.36 -2.21 14.51
N CYS A 248 20.55 -3.08 13.53
CA CYS A 248 19.44 -3.75 12.86
C CYS A 248 18.94 -4.85 13.79
N MET A 249 17.62 -4.92 14.06
CA MET A 249 17.00 -6.02 14.80
C MET A 249 15.89 -6.71 14.02
N GLY A 250 15.70 -8.00 14.28
CA GLY A 250 14.58 -8.81 13.77
C GLY A 250 14.33 -10.03 14.65
N ILE A 251 13.38 -10.87 14.25
CA ILE A 251 13.08 -12.17 14.87
C ILE A 251 13.32 -13.26 13.82
N VAL A 252 14.03 -14.31 14.22
CA VAL A 252 14.13 -15.56 13.44
C VAL A 252 13.37 -16.68 14.15
N ALA A 253 12.91 -17.66 13.38
CA ALA A 253 12.45 -18.95 13.87
C ALA A 253 13.50 -20.01 13.57
N GLU A 254 13.84 -20.84 14.56
CA GLU A 254 14.55 -22.09 14.37
C GLU A 254 13.67 -23.07 13.59
N MET A 255 14.16 -23.54 12.45
CA MET A 255 13.51 -24.61 11.72
C MET A 255 13.85 -25.94 12.38
N SER A 256 12.95 -26.45 13.23
CA SER A 256 12.91 -27.87 13.50
C SER A 256 12.58 -28.57 12.17
N ASN A 257 13.59 -29.21 11.57
CA ASN A 257 13.33 -30.26 10.58
C ASN A 257 12.33 -31.27 11.19
N GLY A 258 11.57 -31.94 10.35
CA GLY A 258 10.76 -33.11 10.75
C GLY A 258 11.63 -34.35 11.02
N ASP A 259 12.85 -34.17 11.50
CA ASP A 259 13.80 -35.23 11.77
C ASP A 259 13.39 -35.93 13.05
N THR A 260 12.88 -37.16 12.89
CA THR A 260 12.89 -38.21 13.92
C THR A 260 14.22 -38.16 14.69
N PRO A 261 14.25 -38.40 16.02
CA PRO A 261 15.51 -38.60 16.71
C PRO A 261 16.26 -39.76 16.05
N SER A 262 17.28 -39.42 15.26
CA SER A 262 18.24 -40.37 14.71
C SER A 262 19.25 -40.67 15.80
N ASP A 263 18.78 -41.40 16.83
CA ASP A 263 19.62 -41.93 17.88
C ASP A 263 20.67 -42.86 17.25
N SER A 264 21.92 -42.38 17.21
CA SER A 264 23.14 -43.18 17.29
C SER A 264 23.50 -44.07 16.08
N GLU A 265 24.76 -44.36 15.76
CA GLU A 265 26.04 -43.79 16.23
C GLU A 265 27.18 -44.16 15.24
N SER A 266 28.43 -43.96 15.67
CA SER A 266 29.58 -44.86 15.44
C SER A 266 29.92 -45.38 14.03
N GLU A 267 31.14 -45.07 13.61
CA GLU A 267 32.02 -46.05 12.95
C GLU A 267 32.01 -47.38 13.71
N GLU A 268 31.66 -48.51 13.06
CA GLU A 268 32.46 -49.75 13.04
C GLU A 268 31.71 -50.94 12.38
N GLY A 269 32.49 -51.97 11.99
CA GLY A 269 32.11 -53.37 12.23
C GLY A 269 30.96 -54.00 11.41
N TYR A 270 31.26 -54.45 10.21
CA TYR A 270 30.52 -55.54 9.56
C TYR A 270 30.82 -56.88 10.25
N GLU A 271 29.78 -57.63 10.67
CA GLU A 271 29.60 -59.07 10.43
C GLU A 271 28.26 -59.60 11.01
N THR A 272 27.91 -60.83 10.64
CA THR A 272 26.59 -61.47 10.87
C THR A 272 26.51 -62.32 12.16
N PRO A 273 25.30 -62.62 12.69
CA PRO A 273 25.10 -63.16 14.04
C PRO A 273 25.07 -64.69 14.11
N PRO A 274 25.08 -65.26 15.34
CA PRO A 274 24.50 -66.56 15.63
C PRO A 274 23.26 -66.45 16.55
N GLU A 275 22.22 -67.23 16.25
CA GLU A 275 21.14 -67.52 17.20
C GLU A 275 21.59 -68.55 18.25
N GLY A 276 20.93 -68.54 19.41
CA GLY A 276 20.58 -69.76 20.13
C GLY A 276 21.62 -70.40 21.06
N SER A 277 21.36 -70.28 22.37
CA SER A 277 21.46 -71.43 23.28
C SER A 277 20.31 -71.41 24.29
N THR A 278 19.55 -72.50 24.32
CA THR A 278 18.70 -72.86 25.46
C THR A 278 19.59 -73.26 26.64
N ASP A 279 19.19 -72.92 27.86
CA ASP A 279 19.36 -73.87 28.96
C ASP A 279 18.19 -73.74 29.96
N ASP A 280 17.75 -74.88 30.48
CA ASP A 280 16.63 -74.99 31.40
C ASP A 280 17.16 -75.09 32.84
N THR A 281 16.65 -74.29 33.78
CA THR A 281 16.73 -74.69 35.20
C THR A 281 15.51 -74.20 35.97
N HIS A 282 14.83 -75.16 36.61
CA HIS A 282 13.73 -74.92 37.55
C HIS A 282 14.17 -74.05 38.73
N ASN A 283 13.25 -73.25 39.28
CA ASN A 283 12.71 -73.62 40.60
C ASN A 283 11.35 -72.93 40.91
N ASP A 284 10.68 -73.50 41.91
CA ASP A 284 9.27 -73.30 42.25
C ASP A 284 9.07 -72.37 43.47
N SER A 285 7.80 -72.07 43.78
CA SER A 285 7.24 -71.35 44.94
C SER A 285 7.34 -69.81 44.92
N GLY A 286 6.29 -69.08 45.34
CA GLY A 286 4.97 -69.55 45.80
C GLY A 286 3.94 -68.44 46.01
N ASN A 287 2.68 -68.83 46.19
CA ASN A 287 1.54 -67.91 46.38
C ASN A 287 1.59 -67.14 47.71
N GLY A 288 1.06 -65.91 47.71
CA GLY A 288 0.81 -65.14 48.93
C GLY A 288 -0.10 -63.93 48.72
N ALA A 289 -1.40 -64.08 48.95
CA ALA A 289 -2.33 -62.95 49.09
C ALA A 289 -2.57 -62.68 50.59
N GLY A 290 -2.59 -61.41 51.01
CA GLY A 290 -2.75 -61.06 52.43
C GLY A 290 -2.72 -59.56 52.70
N GLU A 291 -3.85 -59.03 53.14
CA GLU A 291 -4.23 -57.63 53.33
C GLU A 291 -3.57 -56.90 54.54
N THR A 292 -3.81 -55.58 54.59
CA THR A 292 -3.98 -54.69 55.78
C THR A 292 -2.82 -53.89 56.42
N SER A 293 -3.21 -52.64 56.76
CA SER A 293 -2.88 -51.86 57.98
C SER A 293 -1.63 -50.96 58.10
N GLU A 294 -1.85 -49.68 57.72
CA GLU A 294 -1.60 -48.44 58.49
C GLU A 294 -0.23 -48.04 59.13
N ARG A 295 -0.11 -46.70 59.30
CA ARG A 295 0.78 -45.92 60.20
C ARG A 295 2.26 -45.76 59.75
N THR A 296 2.95 -44.61 59.94
CA THR A 296 2.66 -43.40 60.76
C THR A 296 3.32 -42.11 60.22
N ALA A 297 2.66 -40.95 60.44
CA ALA A 297 3.18 -39.57 60.57
C ALA A 297 3.82 -38.78 59.39
N SER A 298 3.39 -37.50 59.30
CA SER A 298 4.03 -36.36 58.62
C SER A 298 4.74 -35.44 59.65
N PRO A 299 5.43 -34.36 59.24
CA PRO A 299 4.82 -33.02 59.09
C PRO A 299 5.04 -32.41 57.68
N ILE A 300 4.20 -31.53 57.09
CA ILE A 300 3.70 -30.18 57.49
C ILE A 300 4.84 -29.13 57.48
N ASN A 301 4.76 -27.95 56.85
CA ASN A 301 3.65 -27.09 56.35
C ASN A 301 4.05 -26.49 54.96
N THR A 302 3.26 -25.77 54.14
CA THR A 302 1.86 -25.25 54.21
C THR A 302 1.14 -25.61 52.88
N GLY A 303 0.28 -24.89 52.13
CA GLY A 303 -0.37 -23.55 52.13
C GLY A 303 -0.58 -23.09 50.67
N LEU A 304 -1.76 -22.91 50.05
CA LEU A 304 -3.07 -22.27 50.37
C LEU A 304 -3.10 -20.76 50.05
N SER A 305 -4.01 -20.22 49.22
CA SER A 305 -5.20 -20.74 48.49
C SER A 305 -5.29 -20.07 47.10
N GLN A 306 -5.74 -20.70 46.01
CA GLN A 306 -7.14 -21.01 45.62
C GLN A 306 -8.06 -19.77 45.54
N GLU A 307 -8.56 -19.47 44.33
CA GLU A 307 -9.41 -18.32 43.98
C GLU A 307 -10.78 -18.81 43.45
N SER A 308 -11.84 -18.01 43.58
CA SER A 308 -13.24 -18.41 43.35
C SER A 308 -13.96 -17.58 42.29
N VAL A 309 -14.86 -18.22 41.54
CA VAL A 309 -15.62 -17.64 40.42
C VAL A 309 -16.73 -16.69 40.89
N THR A 310 -16.88 -15.55 40.19
CA THR A 310 -18.17 -14.91 39.92
C THR A 310 -18.24 -14.47 38.46
N ASP A 311 -19.42 -14.61 37.85
CA ASP A 311 -19.72 -14.37 36.44
C ASP A 311 -20.64 -13.14 36.32
N ASP A 312 -20.49 -12.33 35.25
CA ASP A 312 -21.64 -11.66 34.59
C ASP A 312 -21.30 -11.09 33.20
N SER A 313 -22.36 -10.93 32.41
CA SER A 313 -22.50 -10.49 31.02
C SER A 313 -21.97 -9.09 30.70
N ASN A 314 -21.55 -8.89 29.43
CA ASN A 314 -22.17 -7.84 28.61
C ASN A 314 -22.03 -7.98 27.07
N GLN A 315 -22.82 -7.15 26.38
CA GLN A 315 -23.31 -7.31 25.00
C GLN A 315 -22.30 -7.48 23.86
N ARG A 316 -22.76 -8.28 22.87
CA ARG A 316 -22.23 -8.48 21.51
C ARG A 316 -22.43 -7.23 20.62
N VAL A 317 -21.36 -6.73 20.00
CA VAL A 317 -21.39 -5.89 18.79
C VAL A 317 -20.48 -6.54 17.73
N GLN A 318 -20.86 -6.50 16.46
CA GLN A 318 -20.07 -7.06 15.36
C GLN A 318 -19.47 -5.93 14.51
N ASP A 319 -18.16 -5.74 14.59
CA ASP A 319 -17.39 -4.96 13.62
C ASP A 319 -16.51 -5.91 12.79
N VAL A 320 -16.72 -5.93 11.48
CA VAL A 320 -15.97 -6.78 10.54
C VAL A 320 -14.71 -6.04 10.10
N VAL A 321 -13.63 -6.22 10.84
CA VAL A 321 -12.31 -5.64 10.51
C VAL A 321 -11.69 -6.39 9.34
N LEU A 322 -11.60 -5.72 8.18
CA LEU A 322 -10.91 -6.25 7.00
C LEU A 322 -9.38 -6.17 7.19
N THR A 323 -8.72 -7.32 7.27
CA THR A 323 -7.25 -7.41 7.37
C THR A 323 -6.59 -7.29 5.99
N SER A 324 -5.94 -6.17 5.70
CA SER A 324 -5.09 -6.01 4.51
C SER A 324 -3.78 -6.78 4.68
N GLY A 325 -3.60 -7.87 3.94
CA GLY A 325 -2.35 -8.63 3.92
C GLY A 325 -1.30 -7.96 3.01
N ALA A 326 -0.10 -7.71 3.56
CA ALA A 326 1.05 -7.24 2.79
C ALA A 326 1.85 -8.43 2.23
N TYR A 327 2.31 -8.31 0.99
CA TYR A 327 3.16 -9.29 0.32
C TYR A 327 4.27 -8.56 -0.44
N ASN A 328 5.51 -9.04 -0.30
CA ASN A 328 6.66 -8.54 -1.05
C ASN A 328 6.88 -9.45 -2.27
N VAL A 329 7.35 -8.89 -3.39
CA VAL A 329 7.81 -9.67 -4.56
C VAL A 329 9.28 -9.37 -4.81
N SER A 330 10.10 -10.42 -4.88
CA SER A 330 11.48 -10.33 -5.35
C SER A 330 11.55 -10.75 -6.81
N ASN A 331 12.16 -9.93 -7.65
CA ASN A 331 12.60 -10.29 -9.00
C ASN A 331 14.13 -10.11 -9.06
N GLU A 332 14.87 -11.15 -9.42
CA GLU A 332 16.26 -11.04 -9.87
C GLU A 332 16.44 -11.96 -11.07
N SER A 333 17.20 -11.51 -12.07
CA SER A 333 17.34 -12.19 -13.36
C SER A 333 18.79 -12.33 -13.77
N THR A 334 19.26 -13.57 -13.93
CA THR A 334 20.51 -13.91 -14.61
C THR A 334 20.34 -15.23 -15.35
N GLU A 335 20.97 -15.32 -16.53
CA GLU A 335 20.99 -16.51 -17.37
C GLU A 335 22.19 -17.39 -17.00
N ASP A 336 21.98 -18.71 -16.84
CA ASP A 336 23.02 -19.72 -17.10
C ASP A 336 22.38 -21.12 -17.26
N GLU A 337 22.77 -21.87 -18.31
CA GLU A 337 22.22 -23.21 -18.59
C GLU A 337 22.94 -24.32 -17.78
N VAL A 338 22.28 -24.87 -16.74
CA VAL A 338 22.61 -26.21 -16.23
C VAL A 338 21.35 -27.04 -16.01
N LYS A 339 21.23 -28.16 -16.74
CA LYS A 339 20.05 -29.03 -16.76
C LYS A 339 20.01 -29.95 -15.55
N GLN A 340 19.08 -29.73 -14.63
CA GLN A 340 18.54 -30.76 -13.73
C GLN A 340 17.00 -30.75 -13.72
N LYS A 341 16.39 -31.84 -13.25
CA LYS A 341 14.94 -32.10 -13.37
C LYS A 341 14.12 -31.28 -12.36
N PRO A 342 12.84 -30.99 -12.66
CA PRO A 342 11.95 -30.35 -11.71
C PRO A 342 11.63 -31.29 -10.53
N ASN A 343 11.88 -30.82 -9.32
CA ASN A 343 11.13 -31.26 -8.14
C ASN A 343 9.96 -30.28 -7.96
N GLU A 344 8.82 -30.77 -7.50
CA GLU A 344 7.58 -29.99 -7.47
C GLU A 344 7.68 -28.83 -6.46
N ASP A 345 7.44 -27.61 -6.95
CA ASP A 345 7.68 -26.38 -6.21
C ASP A 345 6.63 -26.14 -5.12
N LYS A 346 7.08 -25.69 -3.94
CA LYS A 346 6.20 -25.18 -2.86
C LYS A 346 5.90 -23.71 -3.13
N GLY A 347 5.21 -23.48 -4.25
CA GLY A 347 5.13 -22.19 -4.93
C GLY A 347 4.78 -21.01 -4.03
N VAL A 348 5.62 -19.97 -4.13
CA VAL A 348 5.33 -18.65 -3.58
C VAL A 348 4.03 -18.14 -4.22
N THR A 349 3.04 -17.81 -3.39
CA THR A 349 1.78 -17.25 -3.88
C THR A 349 1.96 -15.75 -4.13
N LEU A 350 2.33 -15.38 -5.35
CA LEU A 350 2.39 -13.98 -5.76
C LEU A 350 0.98 -13.36 -5.73
N LEU A 351 0.86 -12.19 -5.10
CA LEU A 351 -0.32 -11.33 -5.21
C LEU A 351 -0.04 -10.18 -6.17
N TYR A 352 -1.13 -9.65 -6.72
CA TYR A 352 -1.19 -8.59 -7.71
C TYR A 352 -2.19 -7.54 -7.22
N THR A 353 -1.90 -6.27 -7.50
CA THR A 353 -2.76 -5.13 -7.15
C THR A 353 -3.32 -4.50 -8.40
N GLY A 354 -4.65 -4.39 -8.47
CA GLY A 354 -5.38 -3.63 -9.48
C GLY A 354 -5.89 -2.28 -8.95
N MET A 355 -5.98 -1.30 -9.84
CA MET A 355 -6.62 0.00 -9.57
C MET A 355 -7.44 0.45 -10.78
N MET A 356 -8.62 1.01 -10.51
CA MET A 356 -9.39 1.72 -11.52
C MET A 356 -9.22 3.23 -11.36
N TYR A 357 -9.00 3.92 -12.47
CA TYR A 357 -8.91 5.37 -12.53
C TYR A 357 -9.54 5.95 -13.79
N HIS A 358 -9.68 7.26 -13.81
CA HIS A 358 -10.85 7.92 -14.38
C HIS A 358 -10.49 9.33 -14.89
N GLU A 359 -9.93 9.42 -16.10
CA GLU A 359 -9.42 10.66 -16.70
C GLU A 359 -10.42 11.26 -17.69
N GLU A 360 -10.76 12.56 -17.58
CA GLU A 360 -11.65 13.24 -18.55
C GLU A 360 -10.88 13.66 -19.79
N LYS A 361 -11.25 13.12 -20.97
CA LYS A 361 -10.58 13.40 -22.24
C LYS A 361 -11.26 14.52 -23.03
N LYS A 362 -12.56 14.70 -22.82
CA LYS A 362 -13.40 15.81 -23.30
C LYS A 362 -14.58 15.94 -22.34
N VAL A 363 -15.23 17.10 -22.33
CA VAL A 363 -16.48 17.36 -21.60
C VAL A 363 -17.45 16.17 -21.76
N ASN A 364 -17.71 15.47 -20.65
CA ASN A 364 -18.61 14.31 -20.54
C ASN A 364 -18.14 13.01 -21.23
N GLN A 365 -16.83 12.89 -21.48
CA GLN A 365 -16.18 11.74 -22.10
C GLN A 365 -14.92 11.35 -21.33
N TRP A 366 -14.97 10.22 -20.63
CA TRP A 366 -13.90 9.76 -19.74
C TRP A 366 -13.22 8.51 -20.30
N MET A 367 -11.89 8.46 -20.17
CA MET A 367 -11.15 7.22 -20.26
C MET A 367 -11.12 6.58 -18.88
N THR A 368 -11.77 5.43 -18.75
CA THR A 368 -11.57 4.54 -17.60
C THR A 368 -10.39 3.63 -17.90
N THR A 369 -9.41 3.62 -17.00
CA THR A 369 -8.28 2.70 -17.07
C THR A 369 -8.30 1.79 -15.85
N PHE A 370 -8.17 0.48 -16.08
CA PHE A 370 -7.92 -0.51 -15.03
C PHE A 370 -6.53 -1.09 -15.23
N SER A 371 -5.60 -0.73 -14.34
CA SER A 371 -4.19 -1.13 -14.39
C SER A 371 -3.88 -2.17 -13.33
N VAL A 372 -3.02 -3.14 -13.67
CA VAL A 372 -2.58 -4.21 -12.77
C VAL A 372 -1.06 -4.23 -12.69
N VAL A 373 -0.54 -4.33 -11.47
CA VAL A 373 0.89 -4.44 -11.16
C VAL A 373 1.10 -5.45 -10.02
N ARG A 374 2.35 -5.86 -9.79
CA ARG A 374 2.71 -6.58 -8.55
C ARG A 374 3.02 -5.63 -7.40
N ASP A 375 3.73 -4.54 -7.71
CA ASP A 375 4.22 -3.59 -6.73
C ASP A 375 3.32 -2.34 -6.64
N LEU A 376 2.89 -1.99 -5.43
CA LEU A 376 2.07 -0.82 -5.15
C LEU A 376 2.84 0.50 -5.36
N GLU A 377 4.17 0.49 -5.30
CA GLU A 377 5.01 1.66 -5.57
C GLU A 377 4.99 2.02 -7.06
N VAL A 378 5.07 1.00 -7.94
CA VAL A 378 4.85 1.18 -9.39
C VAL A 378 3.45 1.73 -9.66
N LEU A 379 2.42 1.26 -8.93
CA LEU A 379 1.04 1.77 -9.07
C LEU A 379 0.91 3.26 -8.72
N GLN A 380 1.67 3.72 -7.72
CA GLN A 380 1.74 5.13 -7.35
C GLN A 380 2.48 5.96 -8.40
N GLN A 381 3.49 5.40 -9.07
CA GLN A 381 4.12 6.07 -10.21
C GLN A 381 3.13 6.26 -11.38
N VAL A 382 2.37 5.21 -11.76
CA VAL A 382 1.32 5.34 -12.81
C VAL A 382 0.33 6.44 -12.46
N TRP A 383 -0.11 6.47 -11.21
CA TRP A 383 -1.03 7.48 -10.72
C TRP A 383 -0.46 8.91 -10.86
N ASN A 384 0.80 9.10 -10.47
CA ASN A 384 1.47 10.41 -10.55
C ASN A 384 1.75 10.86 -11.99
N GLU A 385 1.79 9.94 -12.97
CA GLU A 385 1.85 10.27 -14.41
C GLU A 385 0.50 10.77 -14.97
N HIS A 386 -0.62 10.56 -14.25
CA HIS A 386 -1.96 11.07 -14.59
C HIS A 386 -2.52 12.00 -13.50
N PRO A 387 -1.94 13.20 -13.25
CA PRO A 387 -2.33 14.08 -12.15
C PRO A 387 -3.77 14.65 -12.24
N GLU A 388 -4.41 14.58 -13.42
CA GLU A 388 -5.80 14.98 -13.66
C GLU A 388 -6.79 13.81 -13.59
N ALA A 389 -6.33 12.58 -13.31
CA ALA A 389 -7.22 11.44 -13.14
C ALA A 389 -7.92 11.45 -11.77
N GLU A 390 -9.18 11.01 -11.77
CA GLU A 390 -9.89 10.60 -10.55
C GLU A 390 -9.65 9.11 -10.26
N LYS A 391 -9.73 8.69 -8.99
CA LYS A 391 -9.61 7.29 -8.60
C LYS A 391 -10.99 6.73 -8.29
N ASP A 392 -11.35 5.62 -8.91
CA ASP A 392 -12.60 4.93 -8.62
C ASP A 392 -12.36 3.67 -7.76
N GLY A 393 -13.04 3.63 -6.61
CA GLY A 393 -12.99 2.50 -5.67
C GLY A 393 -11.65 2.29 -4.92
N PRO A 394 -11.59 1.21 -4.12
CA PRO A 394 -10.37 0.78 -3.44
C PRO A 394 -9.40 0.09 -4.41
N PHE A 395 -8.16 -0.13 -3.96
CA PHE A 395 -7.29 -1.10 -4.61
C PHE A 395 -7.87 -2.52 -4.48
N VAL A 396 -7.80 -3.32 -5.55
CA VAL A 396 -8.16 -4.74 -5.52
C VAL A 396 -6.90 -5.60 -5.43
N ILE A 397 -6.87 -6.58 -4.53
CA ILE A 397 -5.72 -7.46 -4.32
C ILE A 397 -6.15 -8.90 -4.58
N PHE A 398 -5.41 -9.61 -5.44
CA PHE A 398 -5.77 -10.95 -5.91
C PHE A 398 -4.53 -11.76 -6.31
N LYS A 399 -4.70 -13.05 -6.58
CA LYS A 399 -3.74 -13.89 -7.33
C LYS A 399 -4.40 -14.44 -8.60
N TYR A 400 -3.61 -14.88 -9.57
CA TYR A 400 -4.12 -15.62 -10.73
C TYR A 400 -4.47 -17.07 -10.35
N ASN A 401 -5.49 -17.65 -10.98
CA ASN A 401 -5.98 -19.01 -10.68
C ASN A 401 -5.11 -20.14 -11.24
N GLN A 402 -4.18 -19.82 -12.13
CA GLN A 402 -3.32 -20.76 -12.86
C GLN A 402 -1.96 -20.08 -13.11
N LEU A 403 -0.92 -20.89 -13.33
CA LEU A 403 0.39 -20.40 -13.77
C LEU A 403 0.29 -19.84 -15.21
N ASP A 404 0.86 -18.65 -15.44
CA ASP A 404 0.58 -17.79 -16.60
C ASP A 404 -0.92 -17.54 -16.83
N GLY A 405 -1.63 -17.23 -15.74
CA GLY A 405 -3.07 -17.01 -15.76
C GLY A 405 -3.49 -15.80 -16.62
N ILE A 406 -4.77 -15.77 -16.97
CA ILE A 406 -5.39 -14.64 -17.68
C ILE A 406 -6.46 -14.05 -16.77
N LEU A 407 -6.29 -12.78 -16.40
CA LEU A 407 -7.32 -11.96 -15.80
C LEU A 407 -8.20 -11.44 -16.92
N GLN A 408 -9.49 -11.72 -16.87
CA GLN A 408 -10.46 -11.22 -17.83
C GLN A 408 -11.50 -10.32 -17.14
N LEU A 409 -11.69 -9.13 -17.69
CA LEU A 409 -12.74 -8.19 -17.29
C LEU A 409 -14.01 -8.50 -18.09
N CYS A 410 -15.11 -8.75 -17.39
CA CYS A 410 -16.42 -9.03 -17.97
C CYS A 410 -17.42 -7.94 -17.57
N LEU A 411 -17.78 -7.06 -18.51
CA LEU A 411 -18.94 -6.16 -18.36
C LEU A 411 -20.20 -7.03 -18.34
N GLN A 412 -20.88 -7.11 -17.19
CA GLN A 412 -22.09 -7.93 -17.05
C GLN A 412 -23.32 -7.20 -17.62
N ASP A 413 -23.52 -5.94 -17.23
CA ASP A 413 -24.61 -5.08 -17.68
C ASP A 413 -24.05 -3.85 -18.42
N THR A 414 -24.03 -3.89 -19.75
CA THR A 414 -23.83 -2.67 -20.55
C THR A 414 -25.01 -1.72 -20.35
N PRO A 415 -24.80 -0.43 -20.01
CA PRO A 415 -25.89 0.51 -19.83
C PRO A 415 -26.78 0.60 -21.06
N SER A 416 -28.10 0.57 -20.86
CA SER A 416 -29.04 0.78 -21.96
C SER A 416 -28.89 2.19 -22.53
N LEU A 417 -29.06 2.35 -23.84
CA LEU A 417 -28.98 3.66 -24.49
C LEU A 417 -29.99 4.67 -23.88
N GLU A 418 -31.15 4.17 -23.42
CA GLU A 418 -32.18 4.92 -22.69
C GLU A 418 -31.70 5.53 -21.36
N SER A 419 -30.58 5.07 -20.80
CA SER A 419 -29.97 5.64 -19.60
C SER A 419 -29.18 6.93 -19.85
N GLY A 420 -28.88 7.24 -21.12
CA GLY A 420 -27.98 8.30 -21.53
C GLY A 420 -26.49 8.00 -21.31
N TRP A 421 -26.13 6.80 -20.86
CA TRP A 421 -24.75 6.36 -20.69
C TRP A 421 -24.34 5.36 -21.76
N ALA A 422 -23.10 5.44 -22.21
CA ALA A 422 -22.47 4.41 -23.03
C ALA A 422 -21.10 4.03 -22.43
N VAL A 423 -20.84 2.72 -22.36
CA VAL A 423 -19.59 2.14 -21.86
C VAL A 423 -19.06 1.20 -22.94
N HIS A 424 -17.85 1.48 -23.44
CA HIS A 424 -17.28 0.80 -24.60
C HIS A 424 -15.84 0.36 -24.30
N PRO A 425 -15.55 -0.96 -24.26
CA PRO A 425 -14.19 -1.43 -24.05
C PRO A 425 -13.34 -1.17 -25.29
N ASN A 426 -12.15 -0.58 -25.13
CA ASN A 426 -11.29 -0.20 -26.26
C ASN A 426 -10.58 -1.42 -26.89
N GLN A 427 -10.61 -2.57 -26.22
CA GLN A 427 -10.10 -3.85 -26.70
C GLN A 427 -11.04 -4.99 -26.30
N SER A 428 -11.15 -6.01 -27.17
CA SER A 428 -11.95 -7.19 -26.91
C SER A 428 -11.22 -8.44 -27.41
N PRO A 429 -11.05 -9.49 -26.58
CA PRO A 429 -11.46 -9.57 -25.18
C PRO A 429 -10.62 -8.65 -24.27
N MET A 430 -11.21 -8.17 -23.17
CA MET A 430 -10.48 -7.40 -22.16
C MET A 430 -9.68 -8.35 -21.26
N GLN A 431 -8.42 -8.60 -21.60
CA GLN A 431 -7.57 -9.58 -20.91
C GLN A 431 -6.19 -9.02 -20.55
N ILE A 432 -5.73 -9.27 -19.31
CA ILE A 432 -4.35 -9.05 -18.85
C ILE A 432 -3.73 -10.42 -18.54
N ARG A 433 -2.61 -10.75 -19.19
CA ARG A 433 -1.87 -11.99 -18.97
C ARG A 433 -0.86 -11.82 -17.85
N GLN A 434 -0.73 -12.84 -17.00
CA GLN A 434 0.19 -12.81 -15.87
C GLN A 434 1.64 -12.55 -16.30
N TYR A 435 2.15 -13.18 -17.38
CA TYR A 435 3.53 -12.91 -17.84
C TYR A 435 3.81 -11.43 -18.19
N VAL A 436 2.78 -10.65 -18.55
CA VAL A 436 2.94 -9.22 -18.87
C VAL A 436 3.14 -8.42 -17.58
N VAL A 437 2.40 -8.76 -16.52
CA VAL A 437 2.59 -8.14 -15.20
C VAL A 437 3.88 -8.64 -14.51
N ASP A 438 4.31 -9.87 -14.81
CA ASP A 438 5.55 -10.45 -14.24
C ASP A 438 6.85 -9.93 -14.88
N LYS A 439 6.80 -9.38 -16.11
CA LYS A 439 8.00 -8.96 -16.86
C LYS A 439 8.30 -7.47 -16.82
N PHE A 440 7.37 -6.61 -16.43
CA PHE A 440 7.52 -5.15 -16.54
C PHE A 440 7.43 -4.47 -15.17
N ILE A 441 8.58 -3.96 -14.72
CA ILE A 441 8.67 -3.00 -13.59
C ILE A 441 8.82 -1.58 -14.15
N ASP A 442 9.50 -1.42 -15.30
CA ASP A 442 9.95 -0.12 -15.82
C ASP A 442 8.98 0.60 -16.79
N ASN A 443 7.84 0.00 -17.13
CA ASN A 443 6.79 0.67 -17.93
C ASN A 443 5.39 0.09 -17.63
N PRO A 444 4.48 0.87 -17.02
CA PRO A 444 3.18 0.36 -16.57
C PRO A 444 2.10 0.28 -17.67
N MET A 445 2.29 0.94 -18.81
CA MET A 445 1.24 1.08 -19.84
C MET A 445 0.82 -0.26 -20.46
N CYS A 446 1.68 -1.27 -20.39
CA CYS A 446 1.46 -2.61 -20.94
C CYS A 446 0.45 -3.48 -20.17
N SER A 447 0.15 -3.15 -18.90
CA SER A 447 -0.67 -3.97 -18.01
C SER A 447 -2.02 -3.32 -17.68
N SER A 448 -2.63 -2.65 -18.67
CA SER A 448 -3.80 -1.78 -18.47
C SER A 448 -4.92 -2.02 -19.50
N ILE A 449 -6.15 -2.22 -19.01
CA ILE A 449 -7.36 -2.21 -19.83
C ILE A 449 -7.94 -0.80 -19.88
N HIS A 450 -8.32 -0.36 -21.08
CA HIS A 450 -8.93 0.96 -21.32
C HIS A 450 -10.39 0.78 -21.77
N ILE A 451 -11.29 1.56 -21.18
CA ILE A 451 -12.73 1.54 -21.42
C ILE A 451 -13.21 2.99 -21.56
N SER A 452 -13.78 3.34 -22.72
CA SER A 452 -14.33 4.67 -22.97
C SER A 452 -15.75 4.77 -22.39
N VAL A 453 -16.01 5.85 -21.63
CA VAL A 453 -17.29 6.10 -20.94
C VAL A 453 -17.83 7.46 -21.36
N TYR A 454 -19.10 7.51 -21.76
CA TYR A 454 -19.75 8.70 -22.31
C TYR A 454 -21.07 8.98 -21.59
N ALA A 455 -21.37 10.26 -21.33
CA ALA A 455 -22.68 10.73 -20.89
C ALA A 455 -23.32 11.65 -21.93
N GLU A 456 -24.53 11.31 -22.37
CA GLU A 456 -25.33 12.12 -23.29
C GLU A 456 -26.02 13.28 -22.54
N ILE A 457 -25.75 14.51 -22.98
CA ILE A 457 -26.16 15.74 -22.30
C ILE A 457 -27.69 15.83 -22.25
N GLY A 458 -28.24 15.97 -21.03
CA GLY A 458 -29.68 16.09 -20.81
C GLY A 458 -30.46 14.77 -20.90
N VAL A 459 -29.81 13.66 -21.27
CA VAL A 459 -30.38 12.29 -21.23
C VAL A 459 -29.85 11.54 -20.01
N ALA A 460 -28.53 11.58 -19.77
CA ALA A 460 -27.89 11.04 -18.58
C ALA A 460 -28.35 11.83 -17.33
N LYS A 461 -29.27 11.25 -16.54
CA LYS A 461 -29.90 11.90 -15.36
C LYS A 461 -29.68 11.17 -14.03
N LYS A 462 -29.14 9.95 -14.08
CA LYS A 462 -28.77 9.14 -12.91
C LYS A 462 -27.27 8.87 -12.95
N PRO A 463 -26.61 8.66 -11.80
CA PRO A 463 -25.26 8.12 -11.78
C PRO A 463 -25.16 6.79 -12.54
N LEU A 464 -24.07 6.62 -13.27
CA LEU A 464 -23.60 5.33 -13.76
C LEU A 464 -23.05 4.52 -12.57
N HIS A 465 -23.40 3.25 -12.54
CA HIS A 465 -22.85 2.25 -11.62
C HIS A 465 -22.82 0.92 -12.40
N CYS A 466 -21.77 0.72 -13.20
CA CYS A 466 -21.67 -0.37 -14.17
C CYS A 466 -20.73 -1.48 -13.65
N PRO A 467 -21.24 -2.71 -13.39
CA PRO A 467 -20.44 -3.80 -12.83
C PRO A 467 -19.52 -4.43 -13.87
N ILE A 468 -18.27 -4.65 -13.45
CA ILE A 468 -17.25 -5.45 -14.16
C ILE A 468 -16.82 -6.59 -13.23
N GLU A 469 -17.07 -7.82 -13.67
CA GLU A 469 -16.58 -9.01 -13.01
C GLU A 469 -15.13 -9.31 -13.43
N LEU A 470 -14.25 -9.49 -12.46
CA LEU A 470 -12.86 -9.88 -12.62
C LEU A 470 -12.73 -11.39 -12.47
N THR A 471 -12.48 -12.06 -13.60
CA THR A 471 -12.45 -13.53 -13.70
C THR A 471 -11.04 -14.05 -14.02
N GLY A 472 -10.76 -15.31 -13.70
CA GLY A 472 -9.42 -15.91 -13.80
C GLY A 472 -8.49 -15.65 -12.61
N ILE A 473 -9.02 -15.02 -11.56
CA ILE A 473 -8.32 -14.65 -10.32
C ILE A 473 -9.04 -15.22 -9.08
N ASP A 474 -8.33 -15.28 -7.94
CA ASP A 474 -8.87 -15.69 -6.63
C ASP A 474 -8.49 -14.63 -5.56
N PRO A 475 -9.47 -14.06 -4.82
CA PRO A 475 -10.91 -14.22 -5.04
C PRO A 475 -11.35 -13.63 -6.39
N SER A 476 -12.44 -14.14 -6.96
CA SER A 476 -13.18 -13.43 -8.00
C SER A 476 -13.78 -12.14 -7.40
N ILE A 477 -13.63 -11.02 -8.09
CA ILE A 477 -13.99 -9.68 -7.57
C ILE A 477 -14.92 -8.99 -8.56
N ILE A 478 -15.90 -8.21 -8.07
CA ILE A 478 -16.66 -7.28 -8.91
C ILE A 478 -16.21 -5.85 -8.56
N ILE A 479 -15.82 -5.09 -9.57
CA ILE A 479 -15.57 -3.66 -9.50
C ILE A 479 -16.68 -2.91 -10.26
N TYR A 480 -16.82 -1.61 -10.03
CA TYR A 480 -17.92 -0.81 -10.58
C TYR A 480 -17.38 0.49 -11.15
N ILE A 481 -17.68 0.79 -12.42
CA ILE A 481 -17.46 2.14 -12.97
C ILE A 481 -18.54 3.07 -12.42
N ASN A 482 -18.13 4.08 -11.66
CA ASN A 482 -18.99 5.06 -11.02
C ASN A 482 -18.81 6.44 -11.64
N ARG A 483 -19.85 6.95 -12.32
CA ARG A 483 -19.83 8.31 -12.89
C ARG A 483 -21.08 9.11 -12.54
N ILE A 484 -20.91 10.36 -12.14
CA ILE A 484 -22.00 11.30 -11.86
C ILE A 484 -22.40 11.97 -13.19
N PRO A 485 -23.69 12.13 -13.51
CA PRO A 485 -24.11 12.79 -14.74
C PRO A 485 -23.68 14.27 -14.73
N PRO A 486 -23.36 14.86 -15.89
CA PRO A 486 -22.99 16.27 -15.98
C PRO A 486 -24.10 17.17 -15.46
N LEU A 487 -23.77 18.16 -14.63
CA LEU A 487 -24.73 19.23 -14.33
C LEU A 487 -24.98 20.03 -15.62
N LEU A 488 -26.26 20.25 -15.94
CA LEU A 488 -26.64 21.30 -16.87
C LEU A 488 -26.18 22.64 -16.29
N SER A 489 -25.19 23.27 -16.95
CA SER A 489 -24.80 24.63 -16.67
C SER A 489 -25.95 25.56 -17.03
N MET A 490 -26.76 25.91 -16.03
CA MET A 490 -27.73 26.99 -16.13
C MET A 490 -26.98 28.27 -16.51
N ILE A 491 -27.14 28.72 -17.75
CA ILE A 491 -26.64 30.03 -18.21
C ILE A 491 -27.58 31.09 -17.64
N ASP A 492 -27.56 31.25 -16.32
CA ASP A 492 -28.33 32.28 -15.62
C ASP A 492 -27.83 33.65 -16.08
N SER A 493 -28.65 34.29 -16.91
CA SER A 493 -28.33 35.57 -17.52
C SER A 493 -28.21 36.63 -16.43
N THR A 494 -27.01 37.20 -16.29
CA THR A 494 -26.65 38.11 -15.22
C THR A 494 -27.49 39.39 -15.22
N SER A 495 -28.56 39.39 -14.43
CA SER A 495 -29.23 40.62 -13.98
C SER A 495 -28.70 40.99 -12.59
N SER A 496 -28.25 42.22 -12.45
CA SER A 496 -27.40 42.66 -11.34
C SER A 496 -28.16 42.94 -10.06
N SER A 497 -27.58 42.53 -8.93
CA SER A 497 -27.55 43.38 -7.73
C SER A 497 -26.39 43.00 -6.81
N SER A 498 -25.54 43.97 -6.49
CA SER A 498 -24.48 43.84 -5.48
C SER A 498 -25.03 44.02 -4.07
N PHE A 499 -24.73 43.12 -3.14
CA PHE A 499 -24.85 43.40 -1.71
C PHE A 499 -23.57 43.03 -0.96
N SER A 500 -23.05 44.00 -0.22
CA SER A 500 -21.86 43.87 0.61
C SER A 500 -22.19 43.18 1.94
N ALA A 501 -21.28 42.32 2.40
CA ALA A 501 -21.41 41.63 3.68
C ALA A 501 -20.67 42.36 4.82
N SER A 502 -21.20 42.18 6.03
CA SER A 502 -20.56 42.39 7.35
C SER A 502 -20.73 43.76 8.01
N ILE A 503 -21.38 43.79 9.18
CA ILE A 503 -20.71 43.64 10.49
C ILE A 503 -21.78 43.54 11.59
N SER A 504 -21.70 42.51 12.44
CA SER A 504 -22.49 42.43 13.68
C SER A 504 -21.65 42.95 14.84
N GLN A 505 -22.04 44.05 15.48
CA GLN A 505 -21.38 44.56 16.70
C GLN A 505 -22.26 44.40 17.93
N THR A 506 -21.74 43.67 18.91
CA THR A 506 -22.43 43.34 20.17
C THR A 506 -22.44 44.53 21.12
N ARG A 507 -23.62 45.11 21.37
CA ARG A 507 -23.82 46.24 22.27
C ARG A 507 -23.61 45.84 23.74
N ARG A 508 -22.60 46.40 24.41
CA ARG A 508 -22.55 46.49 25.88
C ARG A 508 -23.11 47.84 26.36
N LYS A 509 -23.56 47.88 27.62
CA LYS A 509 -24.09 49.06 28.32
C LYS A 509 -23.21 49.37 29.55
N THR A 510 -22.83 50.64 29.65
CA THR A 510 -22.47 51.44 30.83
C THR A 510 -22.59 52.89 30.32
N GLU A 511 -23.22 53.88 30.95
CA GLU A 511 -23.10 54.39 32.33
C GLU A 511 -21.63 54.78 32.62
N GLU A 512 -21.27 56.05 32.85
CA GLU A 512 -22.08 57.28 33.04
C GLU A 512 -22.18 58.19 31.80
#